data_AF-F8PRJ8-F1
#
_entry.id   AF-F8PRJ8-F1
#
_cell.length_a   1.000
_cell.length_b   1.000
_cell.length_c   1.000
_cell.angle_alpha   90.00
_cell.angle_beta   90.00
_cell.angle_gamma   90.00
#
_symmetry.space_group_name_H-M   'P 1'
#
loop_
_entity.id
_entity.type
_entity.pdbx_description
1 polymer ?
#
loop_
_entity_poly.entity_id
_entity_poly.type
_entity_poly.pdbx_seq_one_letter_code
_entity_poly.pdbx_strand_id
1 'polypeptide(L)'
;MNTTGHPLGFLPIDKGQEHNIKDTKVTFGTRGPNVSWALMKKTSPAIPTLRAVRKHTELQIWTLQRGLHHSDPLKEKDIKILHNAYIASNIHTQQDGREVKTKADGTMDVVTKGSFNILTKGTLARWWNNRSYVRATQEIW
;
A
#
# COMPACT_ATOMS: atom_id res chain seq x y z
N MET A 1 19.06 23.32 14.30
CA MET A 1 18.20 24.48 14.00
C MET A 1 16.86 24.30 14.70
N ASN A 2 16.21 25.39 15.12
CA ASN A 2 14.90 25.35 15.75
C ASN A 2 13.96 26.29 14.99
N THR A 3 13.03 25.71 14.22
CA THR A 3 12.06 26.46 13.41
C THR A 3 10.69 26.60 14.09
N THR A 4 10.52 25.99 15.26
CA THR A 4 9.24 25.95 15.99
C THR A 4 9.22 26.88 17.20
N GLY A 5 10.37 27.40 17.61
CA GLY A 5 10.51 28.24 18.81
C GLY A 5 10.44 27.46 20.13
N HIS A 6 10.26 26.14 20.08
CA HIS A 6 10.17 25.32 21.28
C HIS A 6 11.55 24.93 21.82
N PRO A 7 11.82 25.01 23.14
CA PRO A 7 13.14 24.70 23.71
C PRO A 7 13.69 23.31 23.40
N LEU A 8 12.82 22.32 23.20
CA LEU A 8 13.20 20.94 22.84
C LEU A 8 13.00 20.62 21.35
N GLY A 9 12.66 21.62 20.53
CA GLY A 9 12.36 21.49 19.10
C GLY A 9 13.60 21.51 18.19
N PHE A 10 14.80 21.27 18.74
CA PHE A 10 16.02 21.33 17.97
C PHE A 10 16.15 20.12 17.04
N LEU A 11 16.30 20.40 15.75
CA LEU A 11 16.54 19.42 14.71
C LEU A 11 17.97 19.56 14.16
N PRO A 12 18.67 18.46 13.84
CA PRO A 12 19.90 18.51 13.06
C PRO A 12 19.71 19.34 11.78
N ILE A 13 20.70 20.15 11.42
CA ILE A 13 20.59 21.07 10.27
C ILE A 13 20.34 20.32 8.96
N ASP A 14 20.97 19.15 8.79
CA ASP A 14 20.81 18.27 7.64
C ASP A 14 19.37 17.82 7.45
N LYS A 15 18.73 17.29 8.50
CA LYS A 15 17.29 16.97 8.50
C LYS A 15 16.42 18.19 8.18
N GLY A 16 16.84 19.35 8.66
CA GLY A 16 16.18 20.62 8.35
C GLY A 16 16.21 20.96 6.86
N GLN A 17 17.36 20.77 6.23
CA GLN A 17 17.55 20.96 4.80
C GLN A 17 16.79 19.90 4.00
N GLU A 18 16.77 18.65 4.45
CA GLU A 18 15.99 17.56 3.85
C GLU A 18 14.49 17.90 3.79
N HIS A 19 13.92 18.45 4.87
CA HIS A 19 12.54 18.92 4.87
C HIS A 19 12.29 20.03 3.84
N ASN A 20 13.21 20.97 3.68
CA ASN A 20 13.09 22.04 2.69
C ASN A 20 13.19 21.52 1.25
N ILE A 21 14.09 20.55 1.00
CA ILE A 21 14.22 19.88 -0.29
C ILE A 21 12.94 19.10 -0.61
N LYS A 22 12.40 18.35 0.35
CA LYS A 22 11.15 17.59 0.18
C LYS A 22 10.00 18.49 -0.28
N ASP A 23 9.84 19.66 0.34
CA ASP A 23 8.73 20.55 -0.02
C ASP A 23 8.93 21.22 -1.38
N THR A 24 10.17 21.54 -1.73
CA THR A 24 10.50 22.12 -3.04
C THR A 24 10.40 21.09 -4.16
N LYS A 25 10.76 19.83 -3.91
CA LYS A 25 10.83 18.77 -4.93
C LYS A 25 9.55 17.94 -5.03
N VAL A 26 8.91 17.66 -3.90
CA VAL A 26 7.85 16.63 -3.80
C VAL A 26 6.49 17.26 -3.50
N THR A 27 6.36 18.00 -2.40
CA THR A 27 5.06 18.48 -1.90
C THR A 27 4.49 19.62 -2.74
N PHE A 28 5.28 20.67 -2.96
CA PHE A 28 4.90 21.86 -3.74
C PHE A 28 5.74 21.98 -5.02
N GLY A 29 6.37 20.87 -5.42
CA GLY A 29 7.18 20.83 -6.62
C GLY A 29 6.34 21.17 -7.85
N THR A 30 6.88 22.04 -8.70
CA THR A 30 6.30 22.36 -9.99
C THR A 30 6.33 21.11 -10.87
N ARG A 31 5.16 20.67 -11.35
CA ARG A 31 5.00 19.47 -12.20
C ARG A 31 4.37 19.87 -13.55
N GLY A 32 4.73 19.16 -14.61
CA GLY A 32 4.13 19.31 -15.95
C GLY A 32 5.08 19.91 -17.01
N PRO A 33 4.59 20.08 -18.24
CA PRO A 33 5.34 20.76 -19.29
C PRO A 33 5.57 22.24 -18.92
N ASN A 34 6.76 22.77 -19.23
CA ASN A 34 7.25 24.12 -18.87
C ASN A 34 7.74 24.31 -17.42
N VAL A 35 8.01 23.24 -16.68
CA VAL A 35 8.73 23.34 -15.40
C VAL A 35 10.16 23.84 -15.66
N SER A 36 10.53 24.97 -15.05
CA SER A 36 11.86 25.56 -15.14
C SER A 36 12.42 25.93 -13.77
N TRP A 37 13.75 26.02 -13.67
CA TRP A 37 14.43 26.55 -12.49
C TRP A 37 13.95 27.95 -12.11
N ALA A 38 13.59 28.77 -13.10
CA ALA A 38 13.04 30.10 -12.89
C ALA A 38 11.66 30.06 -12.21
N LEU A 39 10.79 29.13 -12.64
CA LEU A 39 9.49 28.93 -12.00
C LEU A 39 9.66 28.42 -10.58
N MET A 40 10.54 27.44 -10.36
CA MET A 40 10.85 26.91 -9.02
C MET A 40 11.38 28.01 -8.09
N LYS A 41 12.29 28.86 -8.56
CA LYS A 41 12.80 30.01 -7.80
C LYS A 41 11.69 31.00 -7.42
N LYS A 42 10.70 31.20 -8.30
CA LYS A 42 9.54 32.07 -8.02
C LYS A 42 8.57 31.45 -7.01
N THR A 43 8.41 30.13 -6.98
CA THR A 43 7.51 29.44 -6.04
C THR A 43 8.12 29.17 -4.67
N SER A 44 9.44 29.02 -4.55
CA SER A 44 10.10 28.75 -3.27
C SER A 44 9.73 29.74 -2.13
N PRO A 45 9.67 31.07 -2.36
CA PRO A 45 9.25 32.02 -1.32
C PRO A 45 7.81 31.83 -0.84
N ALA A 46 6.93 31.22 -1.64
CA ALA A 46 5.53 30.98 -1.29
C ALA A 46 5.32 29.70 -0.46
N ILE A 47 6.32 28.81 -0.39
CA ILE A 47 6.23 27.51 0.33
C ILE A 47 5.77 27.68 1.80
N PRO A 48 6.26 28.64 2.61
CA PRO A 48 5.78 28.83 3.97
C PRO A 48 4.26 29.08 4.05
N THR A 49 3.73 29.91 3.15
CA THR A 49 2.28 30.19 3.06
C THR A 49 1.51 28.95 2.63
N LEU A 50 2.02 28.21 1.62
CA LEU A 50 1.41 26.95 1.17
C LEU A 50 1.37 25.90 2.28
N ARG A 51 2.41 25.81 3.12
CA ARG A 51 2.41 24.96 4.32
C ARG A 51 1.32 25.35 5.32
N ALA A 52 1.15 26.66 5.56
CA ALA A 52 0.12 27.16 6.48
C ALA A 52 -1.29 26.85 5.97
N VAL A 53 -1.55 27.08 4.68
CA VAL A 53 -2.83 26.74 4.03
C VAL A 53 -3.11 25.25 4.14
N ARG A 54 -2.14 24.40 3.76
CA ARG A 54 -2.28 22.94 3.89
C ARG A 54 -2.63 22.50 5.31
N LYS A 55 -1.91 23.03 6.31
CA LYS A 55 -2.17 22.73 7.73
C LYS A 55 -3.57 23.17 8.15
N HIS A 56 -4.00 24.35 7.72
CA HIS A 56 -5.34 24.87 8.01
C HIS A 56 -6.43 24.00 7.39
N THR A 57 -6.30 23.65 6.11
CA THR A 57 -7.26 22.77 5.42
C THR A 57 -7.37 21.41 6.08
N GLU A 58 -6.24 20.81 6.49
CA GLU A 58 -6.25 19.53 7.22
C GLU A 58 -7.01 19.62 8.56
N LEU A 59 -6.86 20.74 9.28
CA LEU A 59 -7.58 20.98 10.54
C LEU A 59 -9.09 21.13 10.33
N GLN A 60 -9.52 21.69 9.19
CA GLN A 60 -10.94 21.92 8.89
C GLN A 60 -11.65 20.67 8.38
N ILE A 61 -11.00 19.91 7.49
CA ILE A 61 -11.61 18.74 6.84
C ILE A 61 -11.44 17.47 7.70
N TRP A 62 -10.42 17.47 8.57
CA TRP A 62 -10.04 16.40 9.49
C TRP A 62 -10.15 15.01 8.86
N THR A 63 -9.20 14.70 7.94
CA THR A 63 -9.24 13.42 7.25
C THR A 63 -9.00 12.28 8.24
N LEU A 64 -10.05 11.51 8.54
CA LEU A 64 -10.06 10.41 9.52
C LEU A 64 -9.04 9.28 9.24
N GLN A 65 -8.37 9.31 8.09
CA GLN A 65 -7.57 8.19 7.60
C GLN A 65 -6.07 8.29 7.87
N ARG A 66 -5.52 9.44 8.31
CA ARG A 66 -4.07 9.57 8.42
C ARG A 66 -3.64 10.15 9.76
N GLY A 67 -2.86 9.36 10.50
CA GLY A 67 -2.12 9.84 11.66
C GLY A 67 -1.22 11.02 11.26
N LEU A 68 -1.30 12.12 12.01
CA LEU A 68 -0.47 13.31 11.83
C LEU A 68 1.03 13.03 12.06
N HIS A 69 1.33 11.96 12.79
CA HIS A 69 2.66 11.52 13.13
C HIS A 69 2.84 10.04 12.77
N HIS A 70 4.00 9.72 12.21
CA HIS A 70 4.49 8.36 12.22
C HIS A 70 5.03 8.10 13.63
N SER A 71 4.22 7.48 14.47
CA SER A 71 4.69 6.93 15.73
C SER A 71 5.29 5.55 15.47
N ASP A 72 6.25 5.15 16.30
CA ASP A 72 6.73 3.76 16.26
C ASP A 72 5.54 2.82 16.51
N PRO A 73 5.35 1.79 15.67
CA PRO A 73 4.24 0.87 15.82
C PRO A 73 4.34 0.15 17.17
N LEU A 74 3.26 0.18 17.93
CA LEU A 74 3.15 -0.57 19.18
C LEU A 74 2.63 -1.95 18.82
N LYS A 75 3.55 -2.84 18.42
CA LYS A 75 3.27 -4.15 17.82
C LYS A 75 2.13 -4.89 18.52
N GLU A 76 2.16 -5.00 19.83
CA GLU A 76 1.18 -5.74 20.63
C GLU A 76 -0.20 -5.06 20.61
N LYS A 77 -0.23 -3.73 20.66
CA LYS A 77 -1.47 -2.95 20.62
C LYS A 77 -2.10 -3.01 19.23
N ASP A 78 -1.29 -2.92 18.19
CA ASP A 78 -1.73 -2.96 16.80
C ASP A 78 -2.26 -4.36 16.44
N ILE A 79 -1.57 -5.42 16.87
CA ILE A 79 -2.03 -6.81 16.75
C ILE A 79 -3.37 -7.00 17.47
N LYS A 80 -3.53 -6.44 18.67
CA LYS A 80 -4.77 -6.55 19.43
C LYS A 80 -5.95 -5.86 18.74
N ILE A 81 -5.74 -4.69 18.14
CA ILE A 81 -6.77 -4.00 17.34
C ILE A 81 -7.18 -4.86 16.15
N LEU A 82 -6.19 -5.41 15.43
CA LEU A 82 -6.44 -6.27 14.28
C LEU A 82 -7.21 -7.54 14.69
N HIS A 83 -6.78 -8.21 15.76
CA HIS A 83 -7.42 -9.40 16.31
C HIS A 83 -8.89 -9.12 16.69
N ASN A 84 -9.15 -8.00 17.36
CA ASN A 84 -10.52 -7.60 17.71
C ASN A 84 -11.39 -7.34 16.48
N ALA A 85 -10.82 -6.73 15.42
CA ALA A 85 -11.52 -6.53 14.17
C ALA A 85 -11.88 -7.86 13.48
N TYR A 86 -10.96 -8.83 13.47
CA TYR A 86 -11.24 -10.17 12.94
C TYR A 86 -12.34 -10.89 13.73
N ILE A 87 -12.31 -10.85 15.06
CA ILE A 87 -13.37 -11.41 15.91
C ILE A 87 -14.71 -10.74 15.60
N ALA A 88 -14.76 -9.41 15.59
CA ALA A 88 -15.99 -8.67 15.33
C ALA A 88 -16.57 -8.96 13.93
N SER A 89 -15.70 -9.14 12.94
CA SER A 89 -16.10 -9.39 11.55
C SER A 89 -16.68 -10.79 11.33
N ASN A 90 -16.43 -11.76 12.22
CA ASN A 90 -16.87 -13.14 12.08
C ASN A 90 -16.46 -13.79 10.74
N ILE A 91 -15.42 -13.29 10.06
CA ILE A 91 -15.01 -13.77 8.73
C ILE A 91 -14.57 -15.24 8.76
N HIS A 92 -14.04 -15.69 9.89
CA HIS A 92 -13.54 -17.06 10.07
C HIS A 92 -14.54 -18.00 10.75
N THR A 93 -15.71 -17.51 11.18
CA THR A 93 -16.74 -18.38 11.73
C THR A 93 -17.58 -18.95 10.59
N GLN A 94 -17.72 -20.27 10.57
CA GLN A 94 -18.62 -20.92 9.63
C GLN A 94 -20.06 -20.53 9.97
N GLN A 95 -20.71 -19.83 9.05
CA GLN A 95 -22.14 -19.52 9.14
C GLN A 95 -22.90 -20.48 8.25
N ASP A 96 -23.55 -21.46 8.85
CA ASP A 96 -24.48 -22.34 8.14
C ASP A 96 -25.75 -21.55 7.81
N GLY A 97 -26.19 -21.59 6.55
CA GLY A 97 -27.43 -20.94 6.11
C GLY A 97 -27.35 -20.02 4.89
N ARG A 98 -26.22 -19.94 4.17
CA ARG A 98 -26.25 -19.38 2.81
C ARG A 98 -26.80 -20.41 1.83
N GLU A 99 -28.12 -20.43 1.70
CA GLU A 99 -28.77 -21.18 0.63
C GLU A 99 -28.48 -20.51 -0.72
N VAL A 100 -27.87 -21.29 -1.62
CA VAL A 100 -27.64 -20.90 -3.00
C VAL A 100 -29.00 -20.85 -3.70
N LYS A 101 -29.56 -19.64 -3.88
CA LYS A 101 -30.90 -19.44 -4.47
C LYS A 101 -30.97 -19.85 -5.94
N THR A 102 -29.86 -19.74 -6.68
CA THR A 102 -29.80 -20.13 -8.08
C THR A 102 -28.55 -20.97 -8.37
N LYS A 103 -28.64 -21.91 -9.31
CA LYS A 103 -27.49 -22.73 -9.73
C LYS A 103 -26.28 -21.90 -10.21
N ALA A 104 -26.49 -20.66 -10.65
CA ALA A 104 -25.43 -19.75 -11.09
C ALA A 104 -24.62 -19.19 -9.91
N ASP A 105 -25.24 -19.07 -8.73
CA ASP A 105 -24.60 -18.60 -7.49
C ASP A 105 -23.88 -19.74 -6.74
N GLY A 106 -23.99 -20.97 -7.24
CA GLY A 106 -23.33 -22.13 -6.66
C GLY A 106 -21.85 -22.12 -6.95
N THR A 107 -21.03 -21.94 -5.91
CA THR A 107 -19.58 -22.11 -6.04
C THR A 107 -19.27 -23.54 -6.42
N MET A 108 -18.51 -23.71 -7.50
CA MET A 108 -18.07 -25.02 -7.95
C MET A 108 -17.11 -25.62 -6.92
N ASP A 109 -17.35 -26.88 -6.51
CA ASP A 109 -16.39 -27.64 -5.72
C ASP A 109 -15.15 -27.95 -6.57
N VAL A 110 -14.18 -27.04 -6.49
CA VAL A 110 -12.92 -27.10 -7.22
C VAL A 110 -12.02 -28.22 -6.73
N VAL A 111 -12.16 -28.65 -5.47
CA VAL A 111 -11.33 -29.72 -4.89
C VAL A 111 -11.77 -31.06 -5.47
N THR A 112 -13.05 -31.38 -5.37
CA THR A 112 -13.58 -32.65 -5.90
C THR A 112 -13.45 -32.72 -7.42
N LYS A 113 -13.78 -31.62 -8.13
CA LYS A 113 -13.62 -31.59 -9.61
C LYS A 113 -12.16 -31.64 -10.04
N GLY A 114 -11.26 -31.00 -9.28
CA GLY A 114 -9.82 -31.05 -9.51
C GLY A 114 -9.29 -32.48 -9.37
N SER A 115 -9.62 -33.15 -8.27
CA SER A 115 -9.24 -34.55 -8.02
C SER A 115 -9.77 -35.48 -9.11
N PHE A 116 -11.04 -35.34 -9.51
CA PHE A 116 -11.61 -36.13 -10.61
C PHE A 116 -10.87 -35.89 -11.93
N ASN A 117 -10.51 -34.63 -12.24
CA ASN A 117 -9.78 -34.28 -13.45
C ASN A 117 -8.36 -34.89 -13.47
N ILE A 118 -7.69 -34.89 -12.32
CA ILE A 118 -6.38 -35.52 -12.17
C ILE A 118 -6.48 -37.04 -12.40
N LEU A 119 -7.47 -37.69 -11.77
CA LEU A 119 -7.64 -39.16 -11.79
C LEU A 119 -8.17 -39.69 -13.12
N THR A 120 -9.16 -39.04 -13.72
CA THR A 120 -9.92 -39.61 -14.85
C THR A 120 -9.63 -38.94 -16.19
N LYS A 121 -9.23 -37.67 -16.21
CA LYS A 121 -9.04 -36.92 -17.45
C LYS A 121 -7.58 -36.91 -17.93
N GLY A 122 -6.70 -37.72 -17.32
CA GLY A 122 -5.31 -37.87 -17.76
C GLY A 122 -4.48 -36.58 -17.63
N THR A 123 -4.86 -35.68 -16.74
CA THR A 123 -4.22 -34.35 -16.61
C THR A 123 -2.78 -34.46 -16.11
N LEU A 124 -2.48 -35.40 -15.22
CA LEU A 124 -1.11 -35.74 -14.82
C LEU A 124 -0.27 -36.25 -15.99
N ALA A 125 -0.83 -37.15 -16.80
CA ALA A 125 -0.14 -37.72 -17.97
C ALA A 125 0.18 -36.63 -19.02
N ARG A 126 -0.77 -35.74 -19.32
CA ARG A 126 -0.52 -34.60 -20.23
C ARG A 126 0.51 -33.63 -19.67
N TRP A 127 0.44 -33.33 -18.38
CA TRP A 127 1.42 -32.46 -17.71
C TRP A 127 2.82 -33.04 -17.80
N TRP A 128 2.96 -34.35 -17.58
CA TRP A 128 4.23 -35.05 -17.71
C TRP A 128 4.75 -35.02 -19.15
N ASN A 129 3.91 -35.38 -20.12
CA ASN A 129 4.30 -35.43 -21.53
C ASN A 129 4.73 -34.07 -22.09
N ASN A 130 4.05 -32.98 -21.73
CA ASN A 130 4.39 -31.63 -22.19
C ASN A 130 5.68 -31.08 -21.56
N ARG A 131 6.18 -31.70 -20.49
CA ARG A 131 7.41 -31.27 -19.78
C ARG A 131 8.56 -32.25 -19.95
N SER A 132 8.29 -33.43 -20.49
CA SER A 132 9.25 -34.46 -20.83
C SER A 132 9.69 -34.30 -22.27
N TYR A 133 10.39 -33.20 -22.57
CA TYR A 133 11.08 -33.01 -23.85
C TYR A 133 12.58 -33.11 -23.63
N VAL A 134 13.30 -33.53 -24.66
CA VAL A 134 14.76 -33.61 -24.65
C VAL A 134 15.29 -32.20 -24.42
N ARG A 135 15.96 -32.00 -23.27
CA ARG A 135 16.60 -30.72 -22.96
C ARG A 135 17.84 -30.59 -23.82
N ALA A 136 18.05 -29.40 -24.40
CA ALA A 136 19.30 -29.10 -25.08
C ALA A 136 20.47 -29.27 -24.09
N THR A 137 21.48 -30.03 -24.49
CA THR A 137 22.71 -30.24 -23.72
C THR A 137 23.82 -29.25 -24.07
N GLN A 138 23.56 -28.37 -25.05
CA GLN A 138 24.49 -27.35 -25.49
C GLN A 138 24.17 -26.03 -24.79
N GLU A 139 25.14 -25.50 -24.06
CA GLU A 139 25.16 -24.09 -23.66
C GLU A 139 25.60 -23.26 -24.87
N ILE A 140 24.75 -22.36 -25.33
CA ILE A 140 25.17 -21.28 -26.24
C ILE A 140 25.69 -20.16 -25.33
N TRP A 141 27.01 -20.01 -25.28
CA TRP A 141 27.69 -18.86 -24.69
C TRP A 141 27.74 -17.71 -25.69
#